data_AF-A0A7J4J5E4-F1
#
_entry.id   AF-A0A7J4J5E4-F1
#
_cell.length_a   1.000
_cell.length_b   1.000
_cell.length_c   1.000
_cell.angle_alpha   90.00
_cell.angle_beta   90.00
_cell.angle_gamma   90.00
#
_symmetry.space_group_name_H-M   'P 1'
#
loop_
_entity.id
_entity.type
_entity.pdbx_description
1 polymer ?
#
loop_
_entity_poly.entity_id
_entity_poly.type
_entity_poly.pdbx_seq_one_letter_code
_entity_poly.pdbx_strand_id
1 'polypeptide(L)'
;MAVDFTSSKDDPPVFTNKLRSALLEKHGFEEEEGEILRAQYGKTGFPKSEKHYTMMWEVFDLSLEEPYFWVLDVLKENFPIILKMEDSFAASENSAFFGVTQQRLGAQQDKVSQFLATVGKMIKELFQMVRELRIIDERLEFYRAAAQELTKEIGKRGTSAEITLKGYFVDLVQGGGKSAASVYGMARELEFITLPDLFFDAPPFKDRQELENHVKNLAGNFNKNVLRVLERHLAQFQSWKERTHKEHEDRRRFMLTYLKQHFEIIQMYVEWVKPYLRHAAGLSLKHKNMTSADLISSFEGSMLDIEVLAVREKATIKVKGIEVDKIYEGILATFNYRTRPEMKVVQEGYQRGPVHIGRMEMHLRVYQWSGEEINNYKKLKKDEALELVGQISESVQEAMKSLGTELTHYLEEANTLTMKEGKEESQEHKKEKKPFMEAFFGDFYTPSRKKKGKDEKGLSDEEKKKAIASFKRGRPFGAFAVAWNTYHNFKKAHRMIAW
;
A
#
# COMPACT_ATOMS: atom_id res chain seq x y z
N MET A 1 -65.92 6.71 -5.87
CA MET A 1 -64.69 5.93 -6.14
C MET A 1 -63.55 6.66 -5.46
N ALA A 2 -63.42 6.46 -4.14
CA ALA A 2 -62.37 7.05 -3.33
C ALA A 2 -61.24 6.03 -3.26
N VAL A 3 -60.05 6.41 -3.72
CA VAL A 3 -58.87 5.55 -3.66
C VAL A 3 -58.13 5.92 -2.38
N ASP A 4 -58.17 5.01 -1.42
CA ASP A 4 -57.39 5.04 -0.20
C ASP A 4 -55.89 5.02 -0.54
N PHE A 5 -55.21 6.15 -0.29
CA PHE A 5 -53.75 6.19 -0.20
C PHE A 5 -53.35 5.61 1.16
N THR A 6 -53.22 4.29 1.21
CA THR A 6 -52.56 3.62 2.32
C THR A 6 -51.06 3.90 2.25
N SER A 7 -50.58 4.62 3.28
CA SER A 7 -49.21 4.76 3.74
C SER A 7 -48.26 3.63 3.28
N SER A 8 -47.55 3.85 2.17
CA SER A 8 -46.34 3.09 1.83
C SER A 8 -45.17 3.66 2.64
N LYS A 9 -44.59 2.83 3.51
CA LYS A 9 -43.38 3.05 4.30
C LYS A 9 -42.10 3.06 3.44
N ASP A 10 -42.12 3.77 2.32
CA ASP A 10 -40.96 3.90 1.45
C ASP A 10 -40.67 5.39 1.25
N ASP A 11 -40.02 5.98 2.27
CA ASP A 11 -39.39 7.29 2.16
C ASP A 11 -38.34 7.26 1.02
N PRO A 12 -38.24 8.33 0.20
CA PRO A 12 -37.29 8.38 -0.91
C PRO A 12 -35.86 8.28 -0.38
N PRO A 13 -34.94 7.66 -1.14
CA PRO A 13 -33.78 7.06 -0.51
C PRO A 13 -32.64 8.08 -0.38
N VAL A 14 -32.32 8.45 0.85
CA VAL A 14 -31.08 9.17 1.21
C VAL A 14 -29.91 8.17 1.14
N PHE A 15 -29.47 7.81 -0.07
CA PHE A 15 -28.51 6.73 -0.33
C PHE A 15 -27.05 7.05 0.06
N THR A 16 -26.69 8.29 0.42
CA THR A 16 -25.27 8.69 0.57
C THR A 16 -24.77 8.82 2.01
N ASN A 17 -25.65 8.97 3.02
CA ASN A 17 -25.20 9.05 4.41
C ASN A 17 -24.73 7.69 4.96
N LYS A 18 -25.28 6.56 4.50
CA LYS A 18 -24.96 5.23 5.05
C LYS A 18 -23.47 4.87 4.97
N LEU A 19 -22.78 5.23 3.88
CA LEU A 19 -21.36 4.92 3.70
C LEU A 19 -20.48 5.72 4.67
N ARG A 20 -20.76 7.03 4.81
CA ARG A 20 -20.05 7.91 5.73
C ARG A 20 -20.35 7.55 7.19
N SER A 21 -21.59 7.18 7.51
CA SER A 21 -21.95 6.62 8.82
C SER A 21 -21.14 5.35 9.14
N ALA A 22 -21.01 4.42 8.18
CA ALA A 22 -20.23 3.19 8.37
C ALA A 22 -18.74 3.46 8.56
N LEU A 23 -18.17 4.43 7.84
CA LEU A 23 -16.77 4.85 8.00
C LEU A 23 -16.54 5.55 9.35
N LEU A 24 -17.46 6.38 9.80
CA LEU A 24 -17.42 7.01 11.12
C LEU A 24 -17.40 5.96 12.24
N GLU A 25 -18.29 4.97 12.16
CA GLU A 25 -18.30 3.84 13.10
C GLU A 25 -17.00 3.04 13.08
N LYS A 26 -16.48 2.73 11.88
CA LYS A 26 -15.19 2.02 11.71
C LYS A 26 -14.01 2.75 12.37
N HIS A 27 -14.02 4.08 12.34
CA HIS A 27 -12.98 4.93 12.93
C HIS A 27 -13.29 5.36 14.39
N GLY A 28 -14.39 4.87 14.97
CA GLY A 28 -14.73 5.02 16.39
C GLY A 28 -15.42 6.33 16.75
N PHE A 29 -16.09 6.99 15.80
CA PHE A 29 -16.85 8.22 16.04
C PHE A 29 -18.34 7.95 16.17
N GLU A 30 -18.97 8.63 17.13
CA GLU A 30 -20.44 8.76 17.17
C GLU A 30 -20.86 9.83 16.15
N GLU A 31 -21.88 9.52 15.35
CA GLU A 31 -22.41 10.43 14.33
C GLU A 31 -23.32 11.50 14.96
N GLU A 32 -23.23 12.72 14.46
CA GLU A 32 -24.08 13.85 14.85
C GLU A 32 -25.48 13.71 14.23
N GLU A 33 -26.49 13.94 15.06
CA GLU A 33 -27.87 14.15 14.62
C GLU A 33 -28.18 15.65 14.67
N GLY A 34 -28.64 16.19 13.55
CA GLY A 34 -28.94 17.62 13.38
C GLY A 34 -30.29 17.83 12.72
N GLU A 35 -30.85 19.03 12.90
CA GLU A 35 -32.09 19.44 12.25
C GLU A 35 -31.81 19.68 10.75
N ILE A 36 -32.37 18.83 9.88
CA ILE A 36 -32.20 18.90 8.42
C ILE A 36 -33.31 19.79 7.82
N LEU A 37 -34.53 19.60 8.30
CA LEU A 37 -35.71 20.40 8.01
C LEU A 37 -36.31 20.84 9.34
N ARG A 38 -37.12 21.90 9.32
CA ARG A 38 -37.75 22.42 10.54
C ARG A 38 -38.46 21.29 11.30
N ALA A 39 -38.02 21.02 12.52
CA ALA A 39 -38.45 19.94 13.42
C ALA A 39 -38.20 18.49 12.93
N GLN A 40 -37.35 18.28 11.92
CA GLN A 40 -36.94 16.95 11.46
C GLN A 40 -35.44 16.76 11.65
N TYR A 41 -35.09 15.78 12.48
CA TYR A 41 -33.71 15.43 12.80
C TYR A 41 -33.24 14.27 11.95
N GLY A 42 -32.00 14.35 11.47
CA GLY A 42 -31.35 13.25 10.79
C GLY A 42 -29.85 13.29 10.94
N LYS A 43 -29.20 12.24 10.45
CA LYS A 43 -27.75 12.06 10.52
C LYS A 43 -27.03 13.05 9.62
N THR A 44 -26.06 13.78 10.14
CA THR A 44 -25.35 14.83 9.39
C THR A 44 -24.12 14.31 8.63
N GLY A 45 -23.67 13.08 8.91
CA GLY A 45 -22.43 12.53 8.36
C GLY A 45 -21.15 13.11 9.00
N PHE A 46 -21.27 13.85 10.10
CA PHE A 46 -20.11 14.37 10.86
C PHE A 46 -20.03 13.72 12.25
N PRO A 47 -18.85 13.70 12.89
CA PRO A 47 -18.75 13.34 14.29
C PRO A 47 -19.60 14.28 15.16
N LYS A 48 -20.15 13.75 16.25
CA LYS A 48 -20.91 14.50 17.27
C LYS A 48 -20.15 15.72 17.76
N SER A 49 -20.68 16.91 17.49
CA SER A 49 -20.09 18.18 17.91
C SER A 49 -20.61 18.63 19.28
N GLU A 50 -19.78 19.38 20.02
CA GLU A 50 -20.21 20.02 21.28
C GLU A 50 -21.08 21.24 21.01
N LYS A 51 -20.77 21.94 19.92
CA LYS A 51 -21.53 23.09 19.43
C LYS A 51 -21.42 23.18 17.92
N HIS A 52 -22.54 23.52 17.29
CA HIS A 52 -22.66 23.73 15.86
C HIS A 52 -23.26 25.12 15.59
N TYR A 53 -22.61 25.87 14.71
CA TYR A 53 -23.12 27.12 14.14
C TYR A 53 -23.26 26.94 12.63
N THR A 54 -24.39 27.36 12.09
CA THR A 54 -24.67 27.34 10.65
C THR A 54 -25.03 28.74 10.18
N MET A 55 -24.56 29.09 8.99
CA MET A 55 -25.03 30.25 8.27
C MET A 55 -25.05 30.00 6.77
N MET A 56 -25.97 30.68 6.12
CA MET A 56 -26.17 30.68 4.68
C MET A 56 -26.09 32.12 4.20
N TRP A 57 -25.31 32.36 3.16
CA TRP A 57 -25.10 33.67 2.57
C TRP A 57 -25.13 33.55 1.05
N GLU A 58 -26.01 34.32 0.40
CA GLU A 58 -26.23 34.30 -1.04
C GLU A 58 -26.26 35.74 -1.53
N VAL A 59 -25.31 36.09 -2.40
CA VAL A 59 -25.15 37.44 -2.96
C VAL A 59 -24.70 37.31 -4.42
N PHE A 60 -25.09 38.28 -5.24
CA PHE A 60 -24.57 38.42 -6.61
C PHE A 60 -23.06 38.65 -6.57
N ASP A 61 -22.32 37.97 -7.46
CA ASP A 61 -20.85 38.08 -7.57
C ASP A 61 -20.08 37.69 -6.29
N LEU A 62 -20.68 36.89 -5.39
CA LEU A 62 -19.98 36.37 -4.21
C LEU A 62 -18.85 35.42 -4.65
N SER A 63 -17.60 35.74 -4.29
CA SER A 63 -16.48 34.79 -4.37
C SER A 63 -16.37 34.00 -3.06
N LEU A 64 -16.04 32.71 -3.13
CA LEU A 64 -15.77 31.89 -1.94
C LEU A 64 -14.47 32.32 -1.22
N GLU A 65 -13.54 32.93 -1.95
CA GLU A 65 -12.22 33.26 -1.42
C GLU A 65 -12.29 34.24 -0.25
N GLU A 66 -13.07 35.31 -0.39
CA GLU A 66 -13.26 36.31 0.67
C GLU A 66 -13.74 35.70 1.99
N PRO A 67 -14.90 34.99 2.04
CA PRO A 67 -15.37 34.44 3.29
C PRO A 67 -14.49 33.30 3.83
N TYR A 68 -13.85 32.52 2.95
CA TYR A 68 -12.90 31.48 3.35
C TYR A 68 -11.67 32.07 4.04
N PHE A 69 -10.99 33.04 3.41
CA PHE A 69 -9.77 33.64 3.95
C PHE A 69 -10.06 34.45 5.21
N TRP A 70 -11.21 35.14 5.27
CA TRP A 70 -11.63 35.87 6.47
C TRP A 70 -11.71 34.94 7.69
N VAL A 71 -12.36 33.78 7.54
CA VAL A 71 -12.48 32.80 8.63
C VAL A 71 -11.14 32.15 8.93
N LEU A 72 -10.38 31.82 7.88
CA LEU A 72 -9.07 31.19 8.03
C LEU A 72 -8.09 32.07 8.81
N ASP A 73 -8.10 33.39 8.58
CA ASP A 73 -7.19 34.32 9.27
C ASP A 73 -7.55 34.45 10.75
N VAL A 74 -8.85 34.51 11.09
CA VAL A 74 -9.29 34.43 12.49
C VAL A 74 -8.87 33.10 13.14
N LEU A 75 -8.92 31.98 12.41
CA LEU A 75 -8.44 30.70 12.92
C LEU A 75 -6.92 30.69 13.11
N LYS A 76 -6.13 31.29 12.20
CA LYS A 76 -4.66 31.39 12.30
C LYS A 76 -4.21 32.18 13.53
N GLU A 77 -4.93 33.23 13.88
CA GLU A 77 -4.62 34.04 15.07
C GLU A 77 -4.85 33.26 16.38
N ASN A 78 -5.83 32.35 16.39
CA ASN A 78 -6.30 31.69 17.61
C ASN A 78 -5.78 30.25 17.78
N PHE A 79 -5.36 29.59 16.70
CA PHE A 79 -4.97 28.18 16.69
C PHE A 79 -3.58 27.99 16.05
N PRO A 80 -2.64 27.30 16.72
CA PRO A 80 -1.29 27.10 16.21
C PRO A 80 -1.20 26.06 15.09
N ILE A 81 -2.16 25.12 15.02
CA ILE A 81 -2.15 24.03 14.03
C ILE A 81 -3.41 24.15 13.19
N ILE A 82 -3.24 24.33 11.88
CA ILE A 82 -4.33 24.40 10.92
C ILE A 82 -4.09 23.37 9.82
N LEU A 83 -5.12 22.57 9.55
CA LEU A 83 -5.07 21.43 8.65
C LEU A 83 -6.19 21.55 7.64
N LYS A 84 -5.84 21.56 6.35
CA LYS A 84 -6.83 21.38 5.29
C LYS A 84 -7.21 19.89 5.24
N MET A 85 -8.48 19.60 5.46
CA MET A 85 -9.01 18.24 5.51
C MET A 85 -9.63 17.83 4.19
N GLU A 86 -10.36 18.74 3.56
CA GLU A 86 -11.08 18.49 2.32
C GLU A 86 -11.01 19.69 1.40
N ASP A 87 -10.90 19.41 0.11
CA ASP A 87 -10.89 20.35 -0.99
C ASP A 87 -11.45 19.61 -2.20
N SER A 88 -12.78 19.65 -2.34
CA SER A 88 -13.52 18.89 -3.34
C SER A 88 -14.20 19.86 -4.28
N PHE A 89 -14.02 19.62 -5.58
CA PHE A 89 -14.66 20.37 -6.64
C PHE A 89 -15.62 19.46 -7.40
N ALA A 90 -16.82 19.96 -7.66
CA ALA A 90 -17.78 19.35 -8.56
C ALA A 90 -18.23 20.39 -9.58
N ALA A 91 -18.36 19.99 -10.83
CA ALA A 91 -18.85 20.86 -11.89
C ALA A 91 -19.81 20.09 -12.77
N SER A 92 -20.78 20.79 -13.34
CA SER A 92 -21.73 20.20 -14.29
C SER A 92 -21.02 19.77 -15.57
N GLU A 93 -21.50 18.70 -16.20
CA GLU A 93 -20.86 18.07 -17.36
C GLU A 93 -20.64 19.03 -18.53
N ASN A 94 -21.59 19.94 -18.77
CA ASN A 94 -21.49 20.95 -19.83
C ASN A 94 -20.68 22.20 -19.46
N SER A 95 -20.19 22.31 -18.22
CA SER A 95 -19.37 23.46 -17.82
C SER A 95 -17.96 23.38 -18.40
N ALA A 96 -17.37 24.55 -18.70
CA ALA A 96 -15.96 24.64 -19.08
C ALA A 96 -15.02 24.09 -17.99
N PHE A 97 -15.42 24.23 -16.72
CA PHE A 97 -14.68 23.70 -15.56
C PHE A 97 -14.59 22.17 -15.56
N PHE A 98 -15.66 21.48 -15.95
CA PHE A 98 -15.67 20.03 -16.05
C PHE A 98 -14.69 19.53 -17.12
N GLY A 99 -14.69 20.14 -18.32
CA GLY A 99 -13.80 19.75 -19.41
C GLY A 99 -12.31 19.83 -19.03
N VAL A 100 -11.88 20.94 -18.42
CA VAL A 100 -10.48 21.11 -17.97
C VAL A 100 -10.12 20.14 -16.84
N THR A 101 -11.05 19.91 -15.90
CA THR A 101 -10.84 18.99 -14.78
C THR A 101 -10.72 17.55 -15.27
N GLN A 102 -11.58 17.13 -16.20
CA GLN A 102 -11.53 15.80 -16.82
C GLN A 102 -10.27 15.58 -17.64
N GLN A 103 -9.80 16.59 -18.39
CA GLN A 103 -8.55 16.49 -19.12
C GLN A 103 -7.35 16.27 -18.17
N ARG A 104 -7.31 17.02 -17.05
CA ARG A 104 -6.27 16.85 -16.02
C ARG A 104 -6.40 15.49 -15.34
N LEU A 105 -7.60 15.08 -14.97
CA LEU A 105 -7.86 13.78 -14.35
C LEU A 105 -7.44 12.63 -15.26
N GLY A 106 -7.82 12.67 -16.54
CA GLY A 106 -7.43 11.70 -17.56
C GLY A 106 -5.91 11.59 -17.70
N ALA A 107 -5.20 12.72 -17.77
CA ALA A 107 -3.73 12.71 -17.83
C ALA A 107 -3.08 12.06 -16.59
N GLN A 108 -3.67 12.25 -15.40
CA GLN A 108 -3.19 11.59 -14.17
C GLN A 108 -3.52 10.08 -14.18
N GLN A 109 -4.74 9.70 -14.60
CA GLN A 109 -5.17 8.30 -14.72
C GLN A 109 -4.34 7.53 -15.75
N ASP A 110 -3.98 8.15 -16.87
CA ASP A 110 -3.10 7.57 -17.88
C ASP A 110 -1.71 7.29 -17.31
N LYS A 111 -1.15 8.23 -16.53
CA LYS A 111 0.15 8.04 -15.87
C LYS A 111 0.11 6.94 -14.82
N VAL A 112 -0.95 6.90 -14.00
CA VAL A 112 -1.19 5.82 -13.05
C VAL A 112 -1.25 4.47 -13.76
N SER A 113 -2.04 4.37 -14.82
CA SER A 113 -2.20 3.15 -15.61
C SER A 113 -0.88 2.69 -16.24
N GLN A 114 -0.09 3.62 -16.78
CA GLN A 114 1.24 3.35 -17.32
C GLN A 114 2.17 2.75 -16.26
N PHE A 115 2.27 3.40 -15.10
CA PHE A 115 3.14 2.91 -14.02
C PHE A 115 2.71 1.54 -13.51
N LEU A 116 1.41 1.31 -13.34
CA LEU A 116 0.90 0.03 -12.86
C LEU A 116 1.08 -1.10 -13.86
N ALA A 117 0.94 -0.82 -15.16
CA ALA A 117 1.27 -1.78 -16.19
C ALA A 117 2.76 -2.17 -16.13
N THR A 118 3.65 -1.19 -15.95
CA THR A 118 5.09 -1.44 -15.74
C THR A 118 5.34 -2.25 -14.47
N VAL A 119 4.73 -1.87 -13.34
CA VAL A 119 4.84 -2.60 -12.07
C VAL A 119 4.33 -4.04 -12.20
N GLY A 120 3.19 -4.26 -12.85
CA GLY A 120 2.64 -5.59 -13.10
C GLY A 120 3.57 -6.46 -13.94
N LYS A 121 4.21 -5.89 -14.98
CA LYS A 121 5.23 -6.58 -15.77
C LYS A 121 6.44 -6.97 -14.92
N MET A 122 6.98 -6.04 -14.12
CA MET A 122 8.13 -6.30 -13.26
C MET A 122 7.81 -7.33 -12.16
N ILE A 123 6.60 -7.34 -11.62
CA ILE A 123 6.15 -8.38 -10.67
C ILE A 123 6.15 -9.76 -11.35
N LYS A 124 5.68 -9.86 -12.59
CA LYS A 124 5.74 -11.12 -13.35
C LYS A 124 7.17 -11.60 -13.58
N GLU A 125 8.08 -10.69 -13.92
CA GLU A 125 9.52 -10.99 -14.05
C GLU A 125 10.10 -11.46 -12.71
N LEU A 126 9.64 -10.88 -11.59
CA LEU A 126 10.04 -11.28 -10.25
C LEU A 126 9.63 -12.72 -9.89
N PHE A 127 8.43 -13.17 -10.28
CA PHE A 127 8.04 -14.58 -10.17
C PHE A 127 8.98 -15.52 -10.94
N GLN A 128 9.38 -15.12 -12.15
CA GLN A 128 10.31 -15.92 -12.96
C GLN A 128 11.67 -16.04 -12.26
N MET A 129 12.20 -14.94 -11.72
CA MET A 129 13.46 -14.94 -10.99
C MET A 129 13.42 -15.79 -9.72
N VAL A 130 12.35 -15.70 -8.91
CA VAL A 130 12.19 -16.53 -7.71
C VAL A 130 12.12 -18.01 -8.06
N ARG A 131 11.39 -18.36 -9.13
CA ARG A 131 11.33 -19.74 -9.64
C ARG A 131 12.70 -20.24 -10.09
N GLU A 132 13.47 -19.42 -10.80
CA GLU A 132 14.84 -19.78 -11.21
C GLU A 132 15.76 -19.98 -10.01
N LEU A 133 15.70 -19.08 -9.01
CA LEU A 133 16.46 -19.21 -7.77
C LEU A 133 16.13 -20.51 -7.03
N ARG A 134 14.85 -20.87 -6.95
CA ARG A 134 14.42 -22.14 -6.35
C ARG A 134 14.99 -23.36 -7.09
N ILE A 135 14.96 -23.37 -8.42
CA ILE A 135 15.54 -24.46 -9.22
C ILE A 135 17.07 -24.54 -9.00
N ILE A 136 17.75 -23.39 -8.88
CA ILE A 136 19.18 -23.35 -8.61
C ILE A 136 19.49 -23.84 -7.19
N ASP A 137 18.67 -23.50 -6.20
CA ASP A 137 18.80 -24.00 -4.83
C ASP A 137 18.62 -25.51 -4.74
N GLU A 138 17.55 -26.04 -5.34
CA GLU A 138 17.30 -27.49 -5.43
C GLU A 138 18.50 -28.21 -6.09
N ARG A 139 19.09 -27.61 -7.13
CA ARG A 139 20.31 -28.16 -7.76
C ARG A 139 21.52 -28.10 -6.84
N LEU A 140 21.80 -26.96 -6.22
CA LEU A 140 22.93 -26.76 -5.30
C LEU A 140 22.84 -27.66 -4.08
N GLU A 141 21.64 -28.01 -3.62
CA GLU A 141 21.42 -28.97 -2.54
C GLU A 141 22.08 -30.33 -2.84
N PHE A 142 21.94 -30.85 -4.07
CA PHE A 142 22.60 -32.11 -4.46
C PHE A 142 24.12 -31.99 -4.44
N TYR A 143 24.69 -30.86 -4.86
CA TYR A 143 26.14 -30.64 -4.80
C TYR A 143 26.64 -30.54 -3.35
N ARG A 144 25.91 -29.83 -2.49
CA ARG A 144 26.24 -29.71 -1.05
C ARG A 144 26.11 -31.04 -0.34
N ALA A 145 25.06 -31.82 -0.61
CA ALA A 145 24.87 -33.15 -0.06
C ALA A 145 26.01 -34.10 -0.49
N ALA A 146 26.37 -34.09 -1.78
CA ALA A 146 27.51 -34.86 -2.27
C ALA A 146 28.85 -34.42 -1.64
N ALA A 147 29.02 -33.12 -1.38
CA ALA A 147 30.21 -32.59 -0.72
C ALA A 147 30.27 -32.97 0.77
N GLN A 148 29.14 -33.02 1.48
CA GLN A 148 29.09 -33.45 2.88
C GLN A 148 29.51 -34.91 3.05
N GLU A 149 29.16 -35.78 2.10
CA GLU A 149 29.56 -37.20 2.12
C GLU A 149 31.08 -37.41 1.97
N LEU A 150 31.82 -36.43 1.43
CA LEU A 150 33.29 -36.48 1.38
C LEU A 150 33.93 -36.47 2.77
N THR A 151 33.21 -36.07 3.82
CA THR A 151 33.72 -36.14 5.20
C THR A 151 33.79 -37.56 5.75
N LYS A 152 33.06 -38.51 5.16
CA LYS A 152 33.02 -39.92 5.58
C LYS A 152 34.04 -40.78 4.82
N GLU A 153 34.38 -41.93 5.38
CA GLU A 153 35.18 -42.97 4.72
C GLU A 153 34.46 -43.51 3.49
N ILE A 154 35.22 -43.88 2.44
CA ILE A 154 34.72 -44.27 1.10
C ILE A 154 33.58 -45.31 1.16
N GLY A 155 33.68 -46.32 2.03
CA GLY A 155 32.69 -47.39 2.13
C GLY A 155 31.39 -47.03 2.86
N LYS A 156 31.29 -45.84 3.45
CA LYS A 156 30.10 -45.37 4.20
C LYS A 156 29.47 -44.11 3.59
N ARG A 157 29.93 -43.68 2.40
CA ARG A 157 29.40 -42.50 1.72
C ARG A 157 28.04 -42.82 1.11
N GLY A 158 27.06 -41.97 1.36
CA GLY A 158 25.77 -42.03 0.66
C GLY A 158 25.94 -41.73 -0.83
N THR A 159 25.42 -42.58 -1.70
CA THR A 159 25.53 -42.44 -3.16
C THR A 159 24.36 -41.69 -3.79
N SER A 160 23.25 -41.47 -3.07
CA SER A 160 22.00 -40.95 -3.62
C SER A 160 22.14 -39.60 -4.35
N ALA A 161 22.75 -38.59 -3.72
CA ALA A 161 22.94 -37.28 -4.35
C ALA A 161 23.92 -37.34 -5.54
N GLU A 162 24.95 -38.19 -5.45
CA GLU A 162 25.93 -38.38 -6.52
C GLU A 162 25.31 -39.10 -7.73
N ILE A 163 24.43 -40.08 -7.50
CA ILE A 163 23.68 -40.77 -8.55
C ILE A 163 22.80 -39.77 -9.31
N THR A 164 22.11 -38.87 -8.61
CA THR A 164 21.30 -37.82 -9.24
C THR A 164 22.16 -36.89 -10.12
N LEU A 165 23.32 -36.45 -9.61
CA LEU A 165 24.25 -35.61 -10.38
C LEU A 165 24.82 -36.34 -11.61
N LYS A 166 25.14 -37.63 -11.47
CA LYS A 166 25.58 -38.49 -12.59
C LYS A 166 24.48 -38.68 -13.63
N GLY A 167 23.23 -38.81 -13.19
CA GLY A 167 22.07 -38.83 -14.08
C GLY A 167 21.99 -37.56 -14.93
N TYR A 168 22.07 -36.38 -14.29
CA TYR A 168 22.11 -35.10 -15.02
C TYR A 168 23.29 -35.01 -15.98
N PHE A 169 24.46 -35.50 -15.61
CA PHE A 169 25.63 -35.52 -16.50
C PHE A 169 25.40 -36.42 -17.73
N VAL A 170 24.89 -37.64 -17.54
CA VAL A 170 24.64 -38.56 -18.65
C VAL A 170 23.58 -37.99 -19.60
N ASP A 171 22.50 -37.43 -19.07
CA ASP A 171 21.41 -36.89 -19.89
C ASP A 171 21.80 -35.59 -20.61
N LEU A 172 22.40 -34.64 -19.88
CA LEU A 172 22.65 -33.29 -20.40
C LEU A 172 23.97 -33.17 -21.17
N VAL A 173 25.04 -33.84 -20.71
CA VAL A 173 26.40 -33.71 -21.27
C VAL A 173 26.71 -34.82 -22.26
N GLN A 174 26.30 -36.06 -21.96
CA GLN A 174 26.57 -37.20 -22.85
C GLN A 174 25.46 -37.46 -23.88
N GLY A 175 24.32 -36.77 -23.78
CA GLY A 175 23.19 -36.94 -24.70
C GLY A 175 22.39 -38.23 -24.47
N GLY A 176 22.46 -38.78 -23.25
CA GLY A 176 21.76 -40.00 -22.84
C GLY A 176 22.11 -41.20 -23.73
N GLY A 177 21.13 -42.08 -23.96
CA GLY A 177 21.32 -43.28 -24.79
C GLY A 177 21.41 -43.04 -26.31
N LYS A 178 21.41 -41.79 -26.78
CA LYS A 178 21.47 -41.47 -28.22
C LYS A 178 22.90 -41.33 -28.74
N SER A 179 23.86 -41.07 -27.87
CA SER A 179 25.26 -40.97 -28.23
C SER A 179 25.96 -42.29 -28.03
N ALA A 180 26.57 -42.84 -29.09
CA ALA A 180 27.41 -44.04 -29.06
C ALA A 180 28.52 -43.97 -27.99
N ALA A 181 28.98 -42.76 -27.66
CA ALA A 181 30.06 -42.52 -26.70
C ALA A 181 29.59 -42.32 -25.25
N SER A 182 28.29 -42.33 -24.97
CA SER A 182 27.76 -42.19 -23.61
C SER A 182 27.84 -43.50 -22.83
N VAL A 183 27.70 -43.43 -21.50
CA VAL A 183 27.67 -44.61 -20.63
C VAL A 183 26.58 -45.61 -21.06
N TYR A 184 25.40 -45.12 -21.46
CA TYR A 184 24.31 -45.98 -21.97
C TYR A 184 24.48 -46.41 -23.43
N GLY A 185 25.05 -45.56 -24.29
CA GLY A 185 25.31 -45.89 -25.69
C GLY A 185 26.38 -46.97 -25.83
N MET A 186 27.46 -46.88 -25.05
CA MET A 186 28.52 -47.88 -25.01
C MET A 186 28.05 -49.23 -24.44
N ALA A 187 27.11 -49.22 -23.49
CA ALA A 187 26.51 -50.46 -23.01
C ALA A 187 25.68 -51.17 -24.10
N ARG A 188 25.05 -50.40 -25.00
CA ARG A 188 24.18 -50.91 -26.06
C ARG A 188 24.94 -51.31 -27.33
N GLU A 189 25.91 -50.50 -27.77
CA GLU A 189 26.61 -50.68 -29.04
C GLU A 189 27.92 -51.47 -28.91
N LEU A 190 28.62 -51.33 -27.79
CA LEU A 190 29.92 -51.97 -27.54
C LEU A 190 29.81 -53.12 -26.51
N GLU A 191 28.58 -53.52 -26.15
CA GLU A 191 28.26 -54.59 -25.21
C GLU A 191 28.89 -54.44 -23.80
N PHE A 192 29.23 -53.20 -23.40
CA PHE A 192 29.70 -52.91 -22.04
C PHE A 192 28.54 -52.84 -21.03
N ILE A 193 27.84 -53.96 -20.85
CA ILE A 193 26.59 -54.05 -20.05
C ILE A 193 26.79 -53.60 -18.60
N THR A 194 27.97 -53.85 -18.01
CA THR A 194 28.27 -53.51 -16.61
C THR A 194 28.73 -52.06 -16.39
N LEU A 195 28.99 -51.30 -17.46
CA LEU A 195 29.53 -49.94 -17.36
C LEU A 195 28.56 -48.95 -16.68
N PRO A 196 27.24 -48.95 -16.96
CA PRO A 196 26.30 -48.08 -16.25
C PRO A 196 26.27 -48.36 -14.75
N ASP A 197 26.18 -49.62 -14.36
CA ASP A 197 26.12 -50.02 -12.95
C ASP A 197 27.37 -49.57 -12.20
N LEU A 198 28.55 -49.81 -12.78
CA LEU A 198 29.83 -49.38 -12.21
C LEU A 198 29.96 -47.84 -12.15
N PHE A 199 29.40 -47.13 -13.12
CA PHE A 199 29.42 -45.66 -13.14
C PHE A 199 28.52 -45.07 -12.05
N PHE A 200 27.29 -45.57 -11.88
CA PHE A 200 26.36 -45.06 -10.88
C PHE A 200 26.73 -45.48 -9.45
N ASP A 201 27.25 -46.69 -9.26
CA ASP A 201 27.65 -47.20 -7.93
C ASP A 201 28.93 -46.54 -7.38
N ALA A 202 29.76 -45.94 -8.25
CA ALA A 202 31.01 -45.31 -7.81
C ALA A 202 30.75 -44.20 -6.75
N PRO A 203 31.43 -44.22 -5.59
CA PRO A 203 31.24 -43.21 -4.56
C PRO A 203 31.76 -41.84 -4.99
N PRO A 204 31.35 -40.73 -4.34
CA PRO A 204 31.94 -39.42 -4.60
C PRO A 204 33.43 -39.42 -4.21
N PHE A 205 34.29 -38.86 -5.07
CA PHE A 205 35.74 -38.80 -4.88
C PHE A 205 36.21 -37.37 -4.55
N LYS A 206 37.23 -37.21 -3.69
CA LYS A 206 37.87 -35.92 -3.41
C LYS A 206 38.86 -35.52 -4.50
N ASP A 207 39.78 -36.44 -4.81
CA ASP A 207 40.90 -36.20 -5.71
C ASP A 207 40.95 -37.24 -6.82
N ARG A 208 41.62 -36.87 -7.92
CA ARG A 208 41.86 -37.76 -9.05
C ARG A 208 42.60 -39.04 -8.65
N GLN A 209 43.46 -38.97 -7.64
CA GLN A 209 44.19 -40.13 -7.11
C GLN A 209 43.27 -41.14 -6.38
N GLU A 210 42.23 -40.66 -5.68
CA GLU A 210 41.26 -41.52 -4.99
C GLU A 210 40.42 -42.31 -6.00
N LEU A 211 40.06 -41.65 -7.12
CA LEU A 211 39.40 -42.26 -8.27
C LEU A 211 40.29 -43.33 -8.93
N GLU A 212 41.54 -43.01 -9.24
CA GLU A 212 42.48 -43.94 -9.86
C GLU A 212 42.73 -45.18 -8.97
N ASN A 213 42.82 -45.00 -7.65
CA ASN A 213 42.98 -46.09 -6.70
C ASN A 213 41.72 -46.98 -6.62
N HIS A 214 40.53 -46.38 -6.66
CA HIS A 214 39.27 -47.13 -6.70
C HIS A 214 39.15 -47.99 -7.97
N VAL A 215 39.49 -47.44 -9.14
CA VAL A 215 39.49 -48.17 -10.42
C VAL A 215 40.55 -49.29 -10.42
N LYS A 216 41.74 -49.05 -9.85
CA LYS A 216 42.79 -50.08 -9.70
C LYS A 216 42.35 -51.24 -8.81
N ASN A 217 41.61 -50.98 -7.73
CA ASN A 217 41.07 -52.04 -6.86
C ASN A 217 40.04 -52.92 -7.58
N LEU A 218 39.34 -52.38 -8.59
CA LEU A 218 38.37 -53.13 -9.42
C LEU A 218 39.04 -53.97 -10.52
N ALA A 219 40.35 -53.82 -10.76
CA ALA A 219 41.09 -54.50 -11.82
C ALA A 219 41.15 -56.03 -11.71
N GLY A 220 40.88 -56.58 -10.52
CA GLY A 220 40.85 -58.04 -10.30
C GLY A 220 39.61 -58.73 -10.87
N ASN A 221 38.48 -58.02 -11.00
CA ASN A 221 37.18 -58.62 -11.27
C ASN A 221 36.58 -58.22 -12.63
N PHE A 222 37.13 -57.21 -13.31
CA PHE A 222 36.55 -56.62 -14.52
C PHE A 222 37.55 -56.49 -15.67
N ASN A 223 37.02 -56.38 -16.89
CA ASN A 223 37.83 -56.20 -18.10
C ASN A 223 38.56 -54.84 -18.09
N LYS A 224 39.87 -54.86 -18.40
CA LYS A 224 40.73 -53.66 -18.47
C LYS A 224 40.19 -52.57 -19.40
N ASN A 225 39.53 -52.95 -20.50
CA ASN A 225 38.95 -51.98 -21.43
C ASN A 225 37.76 -51.23 -20.83
N VAL A 226 36.89 -51.94 -20.08
CA VAL A 226 35.76 -51.34 -19.36
C VAL A 226 36.25 -50.38 -18.30
N LEU A 227 37.29 -50.76 -17.54
CA LEU A 227 37.88 -49.93 -16.49
C LEU A 227 38.52 -48.65 -17.04
N ARG A 228 39.19 -48.71 -18.19
CA ARG A 228 39.76 -47.52 -18.85
C ARG A 228 38.69 -46.55 -19.31
N VAL A 229 37.57 -47.07 -19.82
CA VAL A 229 36.42 -46.27 -20.23
C VAL A 229 35.74 -45.65 -19.02
N LEU A 230 35.54 -46.43 -17.94
CA LEU A 230 35.00 -45.96 -16.66
C LEU A 230 35.84 -44.82 -16.07
N GLU A 231 37.16 -44.99 -16.01
CA GLU A 231 38.09 -43.97 -15.50
C GLU A 231 37.95 -42.66 -16.26
N ARG A 232 37.88 -42.71 -17.60
CA ARG A 232 37.68 -41.53 -18.44
C ARG A 232 36.36 -40.82 -18.14
N HIS A 233 35.26 -41.57 -18.01
CA HIS A 233 33.94 -40.98 -17.75
C HIS A 233 33.82 -40.42 -16.34
N LEU A 234 34.40 -41.08 -15.33
CA LEU A 234 34.46 -40.57 -13.96
C LEU A 234 35.31 -39.29 -13.88
N ALA A 235 36.46 -39.23 -14.55
CA ALA A 235 37.29 -38.03 -14.60
C ALA A 235 36.60 -36.86 -15.31
N GLN A 236 35.87 -37.13 -16.39
CA GLN A 236 35.04 -36.12 -17.08
C GLN A 236 33.91 -35.62 -16.18
N PHE A 237 33.23 -36.53 -15.49
CA PHE A 237 32.16 -36.20 -14.55
C PHE A 237 32.67 -35.31 -13.40
N GLN A 238 33.83 -35.62 -12.81
CA GLN A 238 34.40 -34.83 -11.71
C GLN A 238 34.75 -33.40 -12.15
N SER A 239 35.40 -33.24 -13.31
CA SER A 239 35.71 -31.93 -13.89
C SER A 239 34.44 -31.13 -14.22
N TRP A 240 33.41 -31.80 -14.76
CA TRP A 240 32.12 -31.18 -15.02
C TRP A 240 31.42 -30.74 -13.73
N LYS A 241 31.41 -31.59 -12.69
CA LYS A 241 30.79 -31.34 -11.39
C LYS A 241 31.38 -30.09 -10.72
N GLU A 242 32.71 -29.97 -10.69
CA GLU A 242 33.37 -28.80 -10.10
C GLU A 242 33.08 -27.50 -10.84
N ARG A 243 33.10 -27.52 -12.19
CA ARG A 243 32.80 -26.34 -13.01
C ARG A 243 31.34 -25.92 -12.88
N THR A 244 30.43 -26.87 -12.96
CA THR A 244 28.99 -26.63 -12.89
C THR A 244 28.57 -26.16 -11.49
N HIS A 245 29.23 -26.66 -10.44
CA HIS A 245 29.01 -26.17 -9.08
C HIS A 245 29.34 -24.68 -8.96
N LYS A 246 30.55 -24.27 -9.39
CA LYS A 246 30.95 -22.85 -9.39
C LYS A 246 30.03 -21.98 -10.24
N GLU A 247 29.67 -22.46 -11.43
CA GLU A 247 28.73 -21.74 -12.31
C GLU A 247 27.37 -21.54 -11.64
N HIS A 248 26.83 -22.55 -10.95
CA HIS A 248 25.57 -22.43 -10.22
C HIS A 248 25.67 -21.49 -9.00
N GLU A 249 26.78 -21.50 -8.27
CA GLU A 249 27.02 -20.55 -7.17
C GLU A 249 27.10 -19.11 -7.67
N ASP A 250 27.87 -18.87 -8.74
CA ASP A 250 28.01 -17.55 -9.35
C ASP A 250 26.67 -17.06 -9.92
N ARG A 251 25.97 -17.91 -10.69
CA ARG A 251 24.65 -17.60 -11.24
C ARG A 251 23.66 -17.26 -10.13
N ARG A 252 23.65 -18.01 -9.04
CA ARG A 252 22.80 -17.74 -7.88
C ARG A 252 23.10 -16.37 -7.27
N ARG A 253 24.38 -16.04 -7.05
CA ARG A 253 24.81 -14.73 -6.54
C ARG A 253 24.33 -13.59 -7.45
N PHE A 254 24.50 -13.72 -8.77
CA PHE A 254 24.02 -12.73 -9.72
C PHE A 254 22.49 -12.58 -9.68
N MET A 255 21.75 -13.69 -9.63
CA MET A 255 20.29 -13.67 -9.56
C MET A 255 19.77 -13.02 -8.28
N LEU A 256 20.43 -13.23 -7.13
CA LEU A 256 20.06 -12.56 -5.88
C LEU A 256 20.27 -11.04 -5.93
N THR A 257 21.40 -10.59 -6.49
CA THR A 257 21.66 -9.15 -6.69
C THR A 257 20.65 -8.53 -7.66
N TYR A 258 20.35 -9.23 -8.75
CA TYR A 258 19.41 -8.78 -9.77
C TYR A 258 17.97 -8.71 -9.21
N LEU A 259 17.56 -9.70 -8.41
CA LEU A 259 16.27 -9.72 -7.70
C LEU A 259 16.12 -8.48 -6.81
N LYS A 260 17.17 -8.14 -6.04
CA LYS A 260 17.18 -6.96 -5.17
C LYS A 260 17.00 -5.67 -5.98
N GLN A 261 17.78 -5.49 -7.04
CA GLN A 261 17.68 -4.30 -7.91
C GLN A 261 16.28 -4.17 -8.51
N HIS A 262 15.69 -5.27 -9.00
CA HIS A 262 14.33 -5.27 -9.52
C HIS A 262 13.31 -4.87 -8.47
N PHE A 263 13.46 -5.40 -7.25
CA PHE A 263 12.56 -5.06 -6.16
C PHE A 263 12.65 -3.57 -5.77
N GLU A 264 13.85 -3.00 -5.70
CA GLU A 264 14.07 -1.58 -5.42
C GLU A 264 13.46 -0.68 -6.51
N ILE A 265 13.56 -1.07 -7.78
CA ILE A 265 12.92 -0.36 -8.89
C ILE A 265 11.40 -0.39 -8.74
N ILE A 266 10.81 -1.54 -8.39
CA ILE A 266 9.37 -1.64 -8.14
C ILE A 266 8.96 -0.71 -6.99
N GLN A 267 9.73 -0.65 -5.89
CA GLN A 267 9.47 0.26 -4.77
C GLN A 267 9.45 1.73 -5.23
N MET A 268 10.45 2.14 -6.00
CA MET A 268 10.54 3.48 -6.57
C MET A 268 9.29 3.83 -7.39
N TYR A 269 8.85 2.93 -8.28
CA TYR A 269 7.64 3.16 -9.08
C TYR A 269 6.37 3.24 -8.22
N VAL A 270 6.23 2.40 -7.20
CA VAL A 270 5.09 2.47 -6.27
C VAL A 270 5.09 3.79 -5.50
N GLU A 271 6.26 4.28 -5.07
CA GLU A 271 6.39 5.59 -4.43
C GLU A 271 6.02 6.74 -5.35
N TRP A 272 6.42 6.66 -6.63
CA TRP A 272 6.05 7.65 -7.62
C TRP A 272 4.57 7.65 -7.98
N VAL A 273 3.90 6.49 -7.95
CA VAL A 273 2.45 6.38 -8.23
C VAL A 273 1.60 7.04 -7.12
N LYS A 274 2.04 7.01 -5.86
CA LYS A 274 1.30 7.57 -4.71
C LYS A 274 0.79 9.01 -4.92
N PRO A 275 1.61 10.01 -5.30
CA PRO A 275 1.11 11.36 -5.52
C PRO A 275 0.07 11.41 -6.64
N TYR A 276 0.25 10.69 -7.75
CA TYR A 276 -0.73 10.68 -8.85
C TYR A 276 -2.07 10.07 -8.41
N LEU A 277 -2.06 9.00 -7.60
CA LEU A 277 -3.29 8.45 -7.04
C LEU A 277 -3.98 9.44 -6.09
N ARG A 278 -3.21 10.15 -5.25
CA ARG A 278 -3.76 11.19 -4.36
C ARG A 278 -4.35 12.36 -5.15
N HIS A 279 -3.69 12.79 -6.21
CA HIS A 279 -4.17 13.86 -7.08
C HIS A 279 -5.38 13.43 -7.91
N ALA A 280 -5.37 12.22 -8.47
CA ALA A 280 -6.52 11.66 -9.18
C ALA A 280 -7.72 11.51 -8.24
N ALA A 281 -7.50 11.04 -7.01
CA ALA A 281 -8.54 10.98 -5.98
C ALA A 281 -9.10 12.38 -5.64
N GLY A 282 -8.23 13.38 -5.47
CA GLY A 282 -8.65 14.75 -5.16
C GLY A 282 -9.36 15.46 -6.31
N LEU A 283 -9.01 15.15 -7.56
CA LEU A 283 -9.66 15.67 -8.76
C LEU A 283 -10.90 14.86 -9.16
N SER A 284 -11.09 13.68 -8.57
CA SER A 284 -12.27 12.85 -8.80
C SER A 284 -13.48 13.58 -8.24
N LEU A 285 -14.43 13.88 -9.13
CA LEU A 285 -15.65 14.59 -8.75
C LEU A 285 -16.45 13.69 -7.78
N LYS A 286 -16.78 14.22 -6.61
CA LYS A 286 -17.57 13.46 -5.64
C LYS A 286 -18.93 13.12 -6.23
N HIS A 287 -19.23 11.83 -6.29
CA HIS A 287 -20.50 11.32 -6.82
C HIS A 287 -21.72 11.94 -6.12
N LYS A 288 -21.64 12.18 -4.81
CA LYS A 288 -22.69 12.89 -4.03
C LYS A 288 -23.02 14.27 -4.60
N ASN A 289 -22.00 15.03 -5.02
CA ASN A 289 -22.18 16.39 -5.51
C ASN A 289 -22.67 16.37 -6.97
N MET A 290 -22.19 15.41 -7.77
CA MET A 290 -22.69 15.18 -9.14
C MET A 290 -24.16 14.76 -9.21
N THR A 291 -24.63 14.02 -8.20
CA THR A 291 -26.03 13.55 -8.11
C THR A 291 -26.94 14.48 -7.34
N SER A 292 -26.42 15.62 -6.87
CA SER A 292 -27.22 16.60 -6.13
C SER A 292 -28.21 17.30 -7.05
N ALA A 293 -29.44 17.52 -6.57
CA ALA A 293 -30.47 18.22 -7.33
C ALA A 293 -30.09 19.69 -7.66
N ASP A 294 -29.15 20.25 -6.90
CA ASP A 294 -28.64 21.61 -7.10
C ASP A 294 -27.64 21.72 -8.26
N LEU A 295 -27.06 20.60 -8.72
CA LEU A 295 -26.13 20.55 -9.85
C LEU A 295 -26.80 19.90 -11.07
N ILE A 296 -27.26 20.73 -11.98
CA ILE A 296 -27.89 20.28 -13.23
C ILE A 296 -26.81 20.17 -14.31
N SER A 297 -26.66 18.98 -14.92
CA SER A 297 -25.61 18.67 -15.89
C SER A 297 -25.58 19.62 -17.09
N SER A 298 -26.76 20.12 -17.50
CA SER A 298 -26.91 21.01 -18.65
C SER A 298 -26.51 22.47 -18.41
N PHE A 299 -26.42 22.91 -17.15
CA PHE A 299 -26.13 24.30 -16.81
C PHE A 299 -24.63 24.53 -16.59
N GLU A 300 -24.18 25.78 -16.55
CA GLU A 300 -22.80 26.12 -16.18
C GLU A 300 -22.72 26.38 -14.67
N GLY A 301 -22.77 25.30 -13.88
CA GLY A 301 -22.76 25.34 -12.43
C GLY A 301 -21.55 24.61 -11.84
N SER A 302 -21.11 25.05 -10.67
CA SER A 302 -20.04 24.43 -9.91
C SER A 302 -20.37 24.41 -8.43
N MET A 303 -19.84 23.40 -7.73
CA MET A 303 -19.92 23.23 -6.30
C MET A 303 -18.52 22.99 -5.73
N LEU A 304 -18.23 23.62 -4.60
CA LEU A 304 -16.96 23.54 -3.89
C LEU A 304 -17.25 23.17 -2.43
N ASP A 305 -16.65 22.09 -1.97
CA ASP A 305 -16.68 21.69 -0.57
C ASP A 305 -15.27 21.82 0.01
N ILE A 306 -15.11 22.66 1.03
CA ILE A 306 -13.83 22.88 1.71
C ILE A 306 -14.01 22.58 3.19
N GLU A 307 -13.14 21.75 3.76
CA GLU A 307 -13.08 21.51 5.21
C GLU A 307 -11.70 21.91 5.75
N VAL A 308 -11.69 22.77 6.77
CA VAL A 308 -10.48 23.18 7.50
C VAL A 308 -10.64 22.86 8.98
N LEU A 309 -9.66 22.16 9.53
CA LEU A 309 -9.58 21.81 10.94
C LEU A 309 -8.49 22.64 11.61
N ALA A 310 -8.86 23.52 12.53
CA ALA A 310 -7.94 24.27 13.38
C ALA A 310 -7.91 23.62 14.77
N VAL A 311 -6.73 23.32 15.31
CA VAL A 311 -6.56 22.67 16.62
C VAL A 311 -5.53 23.37 17.49
N ARG A 312 -5.80 23.39 18.80
CA ARG A 312 -4.92 23.93 19.84
C ARG A 312 -4.84 22.95 20.98
N GLU A 313 -3.64 22.75 21.52
CA GLU A 313 -3.45 21.92 22.71
C GLU A 313 -4.06 22.63 23.93
N LYS A 314 -5.00 21.96 24.62
CA LYS A 314 -5.66 22.50 25.82
C LYS A 314 -4.96 22.04 27.09
N ALA A 315 -4.69 20.74 27.17
CA ALA A 315 -4.13 20.11 28.36
C ALA A 315 -3.45 18.79 28.02
N THR A 316 -2.38 18.49 28.75
CA THR A 316 -1.76 17.17 28.76
C THR A 316 -2.34 16.36 29.93
N ILE A 317 -2.92 15.19 29.64
CA ILE A 317 -3.46 14.30 30.67
C ILE A 317 -2.28 13.58 31.33
N LYS A 318 -2.07 13.86 32.62
CA LYS A 318 -1.13 13.11 33.47
C LYS A 318 -1.92 12.21 34.41
N VAL A 319 -1.69 10.90 34.35
CA VAL A 319 -2.25 9.96 35.32
C VAL A 319 -1.10 9.36 36.12
N LYS A 320 -1.11 9.57 37.45
CA LYS A 320 -0.03 9.15 38.36
C LYS A 320 1.37 9.62 37.93
N GLY A 321 1.46 10.85 37.40
CA GLY A 321 2.74 11.45 36.97
C GLY A 321 3.24 11.03 35.58
N ILE A 322 2.58 10.09 34.91
CA ILE A 322 2.90 9.65 33.55
C ILE A 322 2.01 10.41 32.56
N GLU A 323 2.61 11.00 31.53
CA GLU A 323 1.88 11.63 30.41
C GLU A 323 1.24 10.54 29.55
N VAL A 324 -0.09 10.55 29.50
CA VAL A 324 -0.88 9.52 28.81
C VAL A 324 -1.28 9.97 27.42
N ASP A 325 -1.87 11.16 27.29
CA ASP A 325 -2.31 11.71 26.01
C ASP A 325 -2.51 13.24 26.10
N LYS A 326 -2.57 13.90 24.95
CA LYS A 326 -2.84 15.33 24.80
C LYS A 326 -4.27 15.55 24.32
N ILE A 327 -4.98 16.46 24.98
CA ILE A 327 -6.31 16.89 24.56
C ILE A 327 -6.19 18.17 23.75
N TYR A 328 -6.82 18.15 22.60
CA TYR A 328 -6.92 19.27 21.68
C TYR A 328 -8.36 19.80 21.68
N GLU A 329 -8.48 21.13 21.69
CA GLU A 329 -9.70 21.80 21.28
C GLU A 329 -9.56 22.18 19.81
N GLY A 330 -10.59 21.90 19.02
CA GLY A 330 -10.57 22.20 17.60
C GLY A 330 -11.88 22.79 17.08
N ILE A 331 -11.75 23.54 15.99
CA ILE A 331 -12.87 24.03 15.20
C ILE A 331 -12.73 23.41 13.81
N LEU A 332 -13.78 22.72 13.36
CA LEU A 332 -13.93 22.28 11.98
C LEU A 332 -14.84 23.28 11.27
N ALA A 333 -14.26 24.03 10.33
CA ALA A 333 -14.99 24.90 9.42
C ALA A 333 -15.26 24.15 8.11
N THR A 334 -16.53 23.98 7.77
CA THR A 334 -16.98 23.41 6.50
C THR A 334 -17.63 24.50 5.68
N PHE A 335 -17.18 24.68 4.44
CA PHE A 335 -17.76 25.60 3.46
C PHE A 335 -18.33 24.78 2.32
N ASN A 336 -19.63 24.88 2.10
CA ASN A 336 -20.28 24.37 0.90
C ASN A 336 -20.64 25.58 0.05
N TYR A 337 -20.04 25.69 -1.12
CA TYR A 337 -20.24 26.80 -2.03
C TYR A 337 -20.81 26.30 -3.34
N ARG A 338 -21.80 27.00 -3.87
CA ARG A 338 -22.43 26.68 -5.15
C ARG A 338 -22.58 27.92 -6.00
N THR A 339 -22.41 27.74 -7.30
CA THR A 339 -22.68 28.79 -8.29
C THR A 339 -23.94 28.46 -9.07
N ARG A 340 -24.75 29.48 -9.33
CA ARG A 340 -25.88 29.41 -10.26
C ARG A 340 -25.60 30.36 -11.42
N PRO A 341 -25.62 29.89 -12.67
CA PRO A 341 -25.43 30.77 -13.81
C PRO A 341 -26.66 31.68 -13.95
N GLU A 342 -26.42 32.98 -14.06
CA GLU A 342 -27.42 33.96 -14.45
C GLU A 342 -26.99 34.57 -15.80
N MET A 343 -27.83 34.41 -16.81
CA MET A 343 -27.61 35.05 -18.09
C MET A 343 -27.98 36.52 -18.00
N LYS A 344 -27.00 37.39 -17.76
CA LYS A 344 -27.18 38.83 -17.99
C LYS A 344 -27.08 39.09 -19.49
N VAL A 345 -28.24 39.33 -20.12
CA VAL A 345 -28.29 39.87 -21.49
C VAL A 345 -27.93 41.35 -21.41
N VAL A 346 -26.65 41.68 -21.56
CA VAL A 346 -26.21 43.07 -21.76
C VAL A 346 -26.29 43.35 -23.27
N GLN A 347 -26.97 44.43 -23.66
CA GLN A 347 -27.01 44.89 -25.05
C GLN A 347 -25.60 45.31 -25.49
N GLU A 348 -25.20 44.82 -26.67
CA GLU A 348 -24.00 45.16 -27.46
C GLU A 348 -22.66 44.51 -27.08
N GLY A 349 -22.26 43.53 -27.90
CA GLY A 349 -20.89 43.45 -28.45
C GLY A 349 -19.86 42.58 -27.75
N TYR A 350 -20.06 42.15 -26.50
CA TYR A 350 -19.09 41.31 -25.79
C TYR A 350 -19.72 40.01 -25.30
N GLN A 351 -19.36 38.88 -25.92
CA GLN A 351 -19.56 37.56 -25.34
C GLN A 351 -18.70 37.46 -24.07
N ARG A 352 -19.26 37.83 -22.92
CA ARG A 352 -18.77 37.38 -21.62
C ARG A 352 -19.70 36.26 -21.15
N GLY A 353 -19.10 35.20 -20.61
CA GLY A 353 -19.82 34.05 -20.08
C GLY A 353 -20.83 34.43 -18.98
N PRO A 354 -21.68 33.49 -18.57
CA PRO A 354 -22.72 33.75 -17.57
C PRO A 354 -22.12 34.33 -16.28
N VAL A 355 -22.82 35.29 -15.69
CA VAL A 355 -22.45 35.83 -14.38
C VAL A 355 -22.96 34.85 -13.33
N HIS A 356 -22.11 34.45 -12.39
CA HIS A 356 -22.49 33.45 -11.39
C HIS A 356 -23.00 34.11 -10.11
N ILE A 357 -24.17 33.68 -9.65
CA ILE A 357 -24.63 33.96 -8.29
C ILE A 357 -24.00 32.92 -7.37
N GLY A 358 -23.23 33.38 -6.38
CA GLY A 358 -22.61 32.52 -5.38
C GLY A 358 -23.50 32.37 -4.15
N ARG A 359 -23.76 31.13 -3.76
CA ARG A 359 -24.32 30.81 -2.43
C ARG A 359 -23.30 30.01 -1.64
N MET A 360 -22.98 30.52 -0.46
CA MET A 360 -22.11 29.87 0.51
C MET A 360 -22.92 29.44 1.73
N GLU A 361 -22.69 28.21 2.16
CA GLU A 361 -23.11 27.69 3.46
C GLU A 361 -21.86 27.40 4.28
N MET A 362 -21.77 28.00 5.46
CA MET A 362 -20.68 27.77 6.39
C MET A 362 -21.21 27.07 7.65
N HIS A 363 -20.53 26.00 8.03
CA HIS A 363 -20.73 25.30 9.30
C HIS A 363 -19.46 25.39 10.14
N LEU A 364 -19.59 25.90 11.36
CA LEU A 364 -18.53 25.87 12.37
C LEU A 364 -18.91 24.84 13.43
N ARG A 365 -18.15 23.74 13.51
CA ARG A 365 -18.33 22.69 14.51
C ARG A 365 -17.17 22.72 15.51
N VAL A 366 -17.52 22.72 16.79
CA VAL A 366 -16.54 22.72 17.89
C VAL A 366 -16.37 21.32 18.42
N TYR A 367 -15.11 20.88 18.51
CA TYR A 367 -14.72 19.55 18.94
C TYR A 367 -13.69 19.59 20.07
N GLN A 368 -13.71 18.53 20.88
CA GLN A 368 -12.68 18.23 21.86
C GLN A 368 -12.17 16.81 21.61
N TRP A 369 -11.00 16.71 20.98
CA TRP A 369 -10.44 15.45 20.49
C TRP A 369 -9.10 15.12 21.13
N SER A 370 -8.79 13.83 21.23
CA SER A 370 -7.44 13.38 21.55
C SER A 370 -6.53 13.37 20.32
N GLY A 371 -5.22 13.22 20.52
CA GLY A 371 -4.27 13.09 19.40
C GLY A 371 -4.57 11.88 18.50
N GLU A 372 -5.04 10.77 19.09
CA GLU A 372 -5.46 9.59 18.33
C GLU A 372 -6.72 9.86 17.49
N GLU A 373 -7.71 10.57 18.04
CA GLU A 373 -8.95 10.89 17.32
C GLU A 373 -8.69 11.82 16.14
N ILE A 374 -7.83 12.83 16.29
CA ILE A 374 -7.41 13.68 15.15
C ILE A 374 -6.78 12.83 14.03
N ASN A 375 -5.95 11.87 14.39
CA ASN A 375 -5.31 10.98 13.42
C ASN A 375 -6.31 10.00 12.78
N ASN A 376 -7.29 9.50 13.53
CA ASN A 376 -8.37 8.68 12.99
C ASN A 376 -9.25 9.48 12.03
N TYR A 377 -9.58 10.74 12.36
CA TYR A 377 -10.34 11.60 11.45
C TYR A 377 -9.56 11.90 10.16
N LYS A 378 -8.25 12.13 10.24
CA LYS A 378 -7.37 12.25 9.06
C LYS A 378 -7.37 10.97 8.22
N LYS A 379 -7.37 9.80 8.84
CA LYS A 379 -7.42 8.51 8.14
C LYS A 379 -8.78 8.30 7.49
N LEU A 380 -9.88 8.60 8.17
CA LEU A 380 -11.22 8.56 7.60
C LEU A 380 -11.30 9.37 6.31
N LYS A 381 -10.81 10.62 6.31
CA LYS A 381 -10.80 11.48 5.12
C LYS A 381 -9.90 10.95 4.00
N LYS A 382 -8.78 10.33 4.34
CA LYS A 382 -7.91 9.66 3.35
C LYS A 382 -8.57 8.42 2.77
N ASP A 383 -9.24 7.62 3.59
CA ASP A 383 -9.94 6.41 3.16
C ASP A 383 -11.12 6.78 2.24
N GLU A 384 -11.90 7.81 2.57
CA GLU A 384 -12.96 8.36 1.68
C GLU A 384 -12.40 8.77 0.31
N ALA A 385 -11.23 9.41 0.27
CA ALA A 385 -10.57 9.79 -0.98
C ALA A 385 -9.99 8.59 -1.73
N LEU A 386 -9.43 7.60 -1.02
CA LEU A 386 -8.78 6.44 -1.60
C LEU A 386 -9.77 5.39 -2.11
N GLU A 387 -10.95 5.26 -1.50
CA GLU A 387 -12.01 4.33 -1.90
C GLU A 387 -12.51 4.62 -3.32
N LEU A 388 -12.46 5.88 -3.77
CA LEU A 388 -12.74 6.30 -5.15
C LEU A 388 -11.69 5.82 -6.17
N VAL A 389 -10.51 5.39 -5.72
CA VAL A 389 -9.39 4.91 -6.55
C VAL A 389 -9.01 3.46 -6.23
N GLY A 390 -9.67 2.85 -5.24
CA GLY A 390 -9.24 1.64 -4.53
C GLY A 390 -9.21 0.34 -5.33
N GLN A 391 -9.82 0.28 -6.52
CA GLN A 391 -9.86 -0.94 -7.32
C GLN A 391 -8.50 -1.35 -7.92
N ILE A 392 -7.52 -0.44 -7.90
CA ILE A 392 -6.29 -0.60 -8.67
C ILE A 392 -5.12 -1.12 -7.79
N SER A 393 -5.17 -0.90 -6.47
CA SER A 393 -4.10 -1.32 -5.55
C SER A 393 -4.25 -2.77 -5.06
N GLU A 394 -5.45 -3.35 -5.11
CA GLU A 394 -5.72 -4.66 -4.49
C GLU A 394 -5.10 -5.82 -5.26
N SER A 395 -5.15 -5.79 -6.60
CA SER A 395 -4.55 -6.81 -7.47
C SER A 395 -3.02 -6.86 -7.36
N VAL A 396 -2.36 -5.70 -7.28
CA VAL A 396 -0.91 -5.58 -7.08
C VAL A 396 -0.53 -6.07 -5.67
N GLN A 397 -1.32 -5.73 -4.65
CA GLN A 397 -1.09 -6.20 -3.28
C GLN A 397 -1.24 -7.71 -3.16
N GLU A 398 -2.26 -8.30 -3.79
CA GLU A 398 -2.52 -9.73 -3.74
C GLU A 398 -1.42 -10.52 -4.46
N ALA A 399 -0.97 -10.04 -5.62
CA ALA A 399 0.16 -10.59 -6.34
C ALA A 399 1.47 -10.56 -5.52
N MET A 400 1.69 -9.53 -4.70
CA MET A 400 2.87 -9.43 -3.84
C MET A 400 2.74 -10.28 -2.56
N LYS A 401 1.53 -10.48 -2.03
CA LYS A 401 1.28 -11.35 -0.87
C LYS A 401 1.53 -12.82 -1.21
N SER A 402 1.20 -13.27 -2.41
CA SER A 402 1.40 -14.65 -2.83
C SER A 402 2.89 -15.04 -2.93
N LEU A 403 3.78 -14.06 -3.14
CA LEU A 403 5.25 -14.22 -3.13
C LEU A 403 5.87 -14.25 -1.71
N GLY A 404 5.06 -13.99 -0.68
CA GLY A 404 5.51 -13.34 0.57
C GLY A 404 6.58 -14.04 1.41
N THR A 405 6.69 -15.37 1.42
CA THR A 405 7.68 -16.07 2.27
C THR A 405 8.99 -16.37 1.55
N GLU A 406 8.94 -16.74 0.28
CA GLU A 406 10.15 -17.08 -0.50
C GLU A 406 10.88 -15.81 -0.95
N LEU A 407 10.15 -14.80 -1.41
CA LEU A 407 10.74 -13.53 -1.80
C LEU A 407 11.43 -12.84 -0.63
N THR A 408 10.83 -12.86 0.55
CA THR A 408 11.42 -12.24 1.75
C THR A 408 12.70 -12.95 2.16
N HIS A 409 12.73 -14.29 2.13
CA HIS A 409 13.94 -15.07 2.35
C HIS A 409 15.07 -14.67 1.39
N TYR A 410 14.81 -14.61 0.08
CA TYR A 410 15.83 -14.26 -0.91
C TYR A 410 16.28 -12.80 -0.85
N LEU A 411 15.38 -11.86 -0.54
CA LEU A 411 15.76 -10.45 -0.36
C LEU A 411 16.59 -10.24 0.91
N GLU A 412 16.27 -10.94 2.00
CA GLU A 412 17.10 -10.93 3.22
C GLU A 412 18.50 -11.48 2.92
N GLU A 413 18.58 -12.59 2.19
CA GLU A 413 19.84 -13.17 1.77
C GLU A 413 20.65 -12.23 0.87
N ALA A 414 20.02 -11.61 -0.14
CA ALA A 414 20.66 -10.62 -1.01
C ALA A 414 21.20 -9.40 -0.24
N ASN A 415 20.48 -8.97 0.81
CA ASN A 415 20.93 -7.89 1.70
C ASN A 415 22.14 -8.30 2.55
N THR A 416 22.21 -9.56 3.00
CA THR A 416 23.40 -10.04 3.71
C THR A 416 24.63 -10.18 2.81
N LEU A 417 24.45 -10.51 1.54
CA LEU A 417 25.53 -10.60 0.55
C LEU A 417 26.12 -9.22 0.24
N THR A 418 25.27 -8.22 0.01
CA THR A 418 25.72 -6.82 -0.20
C THR A 418 26.42 -6.24 1.03
N MET A 419 26.02 -6.62 2.24
CA MET A 419 26.73 -6.23 3.47
C MET A 419 28.05 -6.97 3.70
N LYS A 420 28.29 -8.13 3.07
CA LYS A 420 29.59 -8.83 3.15
C LYS A 420 30.60 -8.29 2.14
N GLU A 421 30.15 -7.74 1.02
CA GLU A 421 31.02 -7.11 0.01
C GLU A 421 31.42 -5.67 0.37
N GLY A 422 30.67 -5.01 1.25
CA GLY A 422 30.91 -3.62 1.68
C GLY A 422 31.41 -3.46 3.13
N LYS A 423 31.97 -4.50 3.76
CA LYS A 423 32.50 -4.42 5.14
C LYS A 423 34.02 -4.33 5.19
N GLU A 424 34.53 -3.24 4.65
CA GLU A 424 35.39 -2.35 5.44
C GLU A 424 34.61 -1.03 5.57
N GLU A 425 34.39 -0.61 6.82
CA GLU A 425 33.73 0.61 7.29
C GLU A 425 32.19 0.68 7.47
N SER A 426 31.86 1.15 8.68
CA SER A 426 30.58 1.66 9.20
C SER A 426 29.68 0.69 9.97
N GLN A 427 29.86 0.73 11.30
CA GLN A 427 28.93 0.29 12.32
C GLN A 427 27.77 1.29 12.51
N GLU A 428 26.68 0.78 13.11
CA GLU A 428 25.54 1.47 13.73
C GLU A 428 24.41 2.01 12.83
N HIS A 429 23.34 1.21 12.71
CA HIS A 429 22.02 1.53 13.29
C HIS A 429 21.08 0.32 13.16
N LYS A 430 20.79 -0.37 14.27
CA LYS A 430 19.67 -1.32 14.34
C LYS A 430 18.35 -0.53 14.42
N LYS A 431 17.75 -0.25 13.27
CA LYS A 431 16.31 0.08 13.19
C LYS A 431 15.50 -1.21 13.24
N GLU A 432 14.45 -1.21 14.07
CA GLU A 432 13.51 -2.32 14.22
C GLU A 432 13.01 -2.79 12.86
N LYS A 433 13.17 -4.10 12.59
CA LYS A 433 12.73 -4.72 11.34
C LYS A 433 11.20 -4.71 11.26
N LYS A 434 10.65 -3.75 10.52
CA LYS A 434 9.24 -3.79 10.12
C LYS A 434 9.03 -4.96 9.14
N PRO A 435 7.93 -5.72 9.24
CA PRO A 435 7.57 -6.74 8.25
C PRO A 435 7.58 -6.13 6.84
N PHE A 436 8.10 -6.88 5.87
CA PHE A 436 8.21 -6.51 4.45
C PHE A 436 6.98 -5.78 3.88
N MET A 437 5.78 -6.29 4.17
CA MET A 437 4.51 -5.70 3.72
C MET A 437 4.21 -4.33 4.37
N GLU A 438 4.65 -4.12 5.62
CA GLU A 438 4.44 -2.88 6.37
C GLU A 438 5.45 -1.80 5.95
N ALA A 439 6.64 -2.19 5.48
CA ALA A 439 7.60 -1.27 4.85
C ALA A 439 7.21 -0.90 3.41
N PHE A 440 6.69 -1.86 2.64
CA PHE A 440 6.36 -1.69 1.22
C PHE A 440 4.99 -1.02 1.01
N PHE A 441 3.96 -1.43 1.77
CA PHE A 441 2.61 -0.90 1.68
C PHE A 441 2.17 -0.10 2.91
N GLY A 442 3.05 0.33 3.82
CA GLY A 442 2.65 0.92 5.12
C GLY A 442 1.60 2.05 5.09
N ASP A 443 1.47 2.77 3.97
CA ASP A 443 0.41 3.77 3.73
C ASP A 443 -0.86 3.22 3.02
N PHE A 444 -0.77 2.08 2.32
CA PHE A 444 -1.89 1.36 1.67
C PHE A 444 -2.40 0.16 2.49
N TYR A 445 -1.63 -0.30 3.46
CA TYR A 445 -1.93 -1.41 4.34
C TYR A 445 -2.42 -0.82 5.65
N THR A 446 -3.73 -0.85 5.85
CA THR A 446 -4.27 -0.75 7.21
C THR A 446 -3.98 -2.10 7.87
N PRO A 447 -3.13 -2.18 8.91
CA PRO A 447 -3.01 -3.41 9.66
C PRO A 447 -4.39 -3.65 10.29
N SER A 448 -5.02 -4.79 9.99
CA SER A 448 -6.04 -5.32 10.89
C SER A 448 -5.40 -5.37 12.27
N ARG A 449 -5.90 -4.53 13.18
CA ARG A 449 -5.34 -4.32 14.51
C ARG A 449 -5.51 -5.62 15.32
N LYS A 450 -4.62 -6.60 15.12
CA LYS A 450 -4.39 -7.65 16.11
C LYS A 450 -3.79 -6.94 17.32
N LYS A 451 -4.59 -6.80 18.37
CA LYS A 451 -4.14 -6.41 19.71
C LYS A 451 -2.94 -7.29 20.09
N LYS A 452 -1.74 -6.76 19.92
CA LYS A 452 -0.55 -7.33 20.57
C LYS A 452 -0.53 -6.79 21.99
N GLY A 453 -1.01 -7.62 22.91
CA GLY A 453 -0.67 -7.45 24.32
C GLY A 453 0.83 -7.63 24.48
N LYS A 454 1.48 -6.60 25.01
CA LYS A 454 2.76 -6.74 25.69
C LYS A 454 2.68 -5.92 26.97
N ASP A 455 2.77 -6.66 28.07
CA ASP A 455 2.88 -6.17 29.43
C ASP A 455 4.12 -5.30 29.58
N GLU A 456 3.91 -3.99 29.71
CA GLU A 456 4.79 -3.12 30.48
C GLU A 456 3.95 -2.50 31.59
N LYS A 457 4.44 -2.61 32.83
CA LYS A 457 3.80 -2.10 34.05
C LYS A 457 3.50 -0.60 33.88
N GLY A 458 2.24 -0.24 33.62
CA GLY A 458 1.80 1.15 33.57
C GLY A 458 0.37 1.36 33.08
N LEU A 459 -0.58 1.46 34.02
CA LEU A 459 -2.00 1.83 33.88
C LEU A 459 -2.87 0.96 32.95
N SER A 460 -4.00 0.48 33.47
CA SER A 460 -5.00 -0.26 32.70
C SER A 460 -5.62 0.64 31.62
N ASP A 461 -5.86 0.09 30.41
CA ASP A 461 -6.52 0.80 29.30
C ASP A 461 -7.88 1.41 29.72
N GLU A 462 -8.56 0.82 30.70
CA GLU A 462 -9.80 1.38 31.27
C GLU A 462 -9.56 2.65 32.09
N GLU A 463 -8.45 2.74 32.82
CA GLU A 463 -8.10 3.94 33.60
C GLU A 463 -7.74 5.10 32.67
N LYS A 464 -7.04 4.82 31.56
CA LYS A 464 -6.72 5.81 30.52
C LYS A 464 -8.00 6.34 29.86
N LYS A 465 -8.92 5.45 29.46
CA LYS A 465 -10.20 5.84 28.87
C LYS A 465 -11.09 6.65 29.83
N LYS A 466 -11.15 6.26 31.11
CA LYS A 466 -11.90 7.01 32.13
C LYS A 466 -11.31 8.40 32.38
N ALA A 467 -9.98 8.53 32.41
CA ALA A 467 -9.31 9.82 32.54
C ALA A 467 -9.61 10.74 31.35
N ILE A 468 -9.48 10.23 30.11
CA ILE A 468 -9.81 10.98 28.88
C ILE A 468 -11.29 11.40 28.89
N ALA A 469 -12.22 10.50 29.23
CA ALA A 469 -13.64 10.81 29.29
C ALA A 469 -13.98 11.85 30.37
N SER A 470 -13.30 11.82 31.52
CA SER A 470 -13.52 12.79 32.60
C SER A 470 -13.08 14.20 32.21
N PHE A 471 -11.98 14.35 31.47
CA PHE A 471 -11.51 15.64 30.97
C PHE A 471 -12.35 16.16 29.79
N LYS A 472 -12.89 15.26 28.96
CA LYS A 472 -13.83 15.62 27.88
C LYS A 472 -15.16 16.19 28.39
N ARG A 473 -15.54 15.92 29.64
CA ARG A 473 -16.74 16.55 30.25
C ARG A 473 -16.57 18.06 30.49
N GLY A 474 -15.35 18.58 30.51
CA GLY A 474 -15.09 20.00 30.64
C GLY A 474 -15.25 20.73 29.31
N ARG A 475 -16.27 21.61 29.18
CA ARG A 475 -16.58 22.33 27.94
C ARG A 475 -15.35 22.98 27.29
N PRO A 476 -15.22 22.95 25.95
CA PRO A 476 -14.14 23.62 25.24
C PRO A 476 -14.36 25.13 25.13
N PHE A 477 -14.33 25.84 26.27
CA PHE A 477 -14.72 27.25 26.36
C PHE A 477 -13.88 28.16 25.43
N GLY A 478 -12.58 27.86 25.27
CA GLY A 478 -11.70 28.61 24.37
C GLY A 478 -12.12 28.50 22.91
N ALA A 479 -12.30 27.28 22.40
CA ALA A 479 -12.77 27.08 21.02
C ALA A 479 -14.23 27.55 20.82
N PHE A 480 -15.08 27.43 21.83
CA PHE A 480 -16.45 27.95 21.78
C PHE A 480 -16.48 29.47 21.61
N ALA A 481 -15.71 30.20 22.43
CA ALA A 481 -15.65 31.65 22.37
C ALA A 481 -15.11 32.12 21.01
N VAL A 482 -14.07 31.47 20.50
CA VAL A 482 -13.54 31.79 19.17
C VAL A 482 -14.57 31.49 18.08
N ALA A 483 -15.20 30.31 18.07
CA ALA A 483 -16.22 29.96 17.07
C ALA A 483 -17.41 30.94 17.07
N TRP A 484 -17.89 31.33 18.26
CA TRP A 484 -18.94 32.33 18.40
C TRP A 484 -18.50 33.70 17.90
N ASN A 485 -17.30 34.15 18.30
CA ASN A 485 -16.78 35.45 17.89
C ASN A 485 -16.57 35.49 16.37
N THR A 486 -16.02 34.43 15.76
CA THR A 486 -15.91 34.29 14.31
C THR A 486 -17.29 34.40 13.67
N TYR A 487 -18.27 33.62 14.13
CA TYR A 487 -19.64 33.64 13.59
C TYR A 487 -20.30 35.01 13.70
N HIS A 488 -20.24 35.64 14.88
CA HIS A 488 -20.89 36.90 15.17
C HIS A 488 -20.22 38.07 14.41
N ASN A 489 -18.89 38.13 14.43
CA ASN A 489 -18.14 39.16 13.71
C ASN A 489 -18.28 38.99 12.19
N PHE A 490 -18.34 37.76 11.68
CA PHE A 490 -18.59 37.50 10.27
C PHE A 490 -19.95 38.08 9.86
N LYS A 491 -21.01 37.77 10.61
CA LYS A 491 -22.35 38.30 10.35
C LYS A 491 -22.38 39.83 10.36
N LYS A 492 -21.72 40.43 11.35
CA LYS A 492 -21.64 41.89 11.50
C LYS A 492 -20.89 42.55 10.34
N ALA A 493 -19.75 41.98 9.94
CA ALA A 493 -18.93 42.49 8.84
C ALA A 493 -19.69 42.45 7.50
N HIS A 494 -20.48 41.40 7.27
CA HIS A 494 -21.24 41.20 6.04
C HIS A 494 -22.68 41.74 6.10
N ARG A 495 -23.00 42.58 7.11
CA ARG A 495 -24.32 43.22 7.30
C ARG A 495 -25.48 42.23 7.35
N MET A 496 -25.23 41.01 7.79
CA MET A 496 -26.28 40.01 8.01
C MET A 496 -27.06 40.37 9.28
N ILE A 497 -28.31 39.89 9.39
CA ILE A 497 -29.12 40.09 10.58
C ILE A 497 -28.41 39.42 11.78
N ALA A 498 -27.94 40.26 12.69
CA ALA A 498 -27.34 39.88 13.95
C ALA A 498 -28.38 40.15 15.06
N TRP A 499 -29.07 39.09 15.48
CA TRP A 499 -29.84 39.06 16.72
C TRP A 499 -28.95 38.62 17.87
#